data_AF-A0A929A4Y0-F1
#
_entry.id   AF-A0A929A4Y0-F1
#
_cell.length_a   1.000
_cell.length_b   1.000
_cell.length_c   1.000
_cell.angle_alpha   90.00
_cell.angle_beta   90.00
_cell.angle_gamma   90.00
#
_symmetry.space_group_name_H-M   'P 1'
#
loop_
_entity.id
_entity.type
_entity.pdbx_description
1 polymer ?
#
loop_
_entity_poly.entity_id
_entity_poly.type
_entity_poly.pdbx_seq_one_letter_code
_entity_poly.pdbx_strand_id
1 'polypeptide(L)' 'MSVHIRFLPDDIVVAAEVGEPLLQVAARAGLSIPTGCLMGSCHACEVELEDGRAICSCITSVPAGQPELTINLFVDPTW' A
#
# COMPACT_ATOMS: atom_id res chain seq x y z
N MET A 1 -17.58 -3.63 -2.26
CA MET A 1 -16.86 -4.28 -3.39
C MET A 1 -15.46 -4.57 -2.90
N SER A 2 -14.97 -5.79 -3.08
CA SER A 2 -13.64 -6.21 -2.62
C SER A 2 -12.62 -6.14 -3.74
N VAL A 3 -11.40 -5.69 -3.43
CA VAL A 3 -10.22 -5.63 -4.29
C VAL A 3 -9.14 -6.52 -3.69
N HIS A 4 -8.45 -7.30 -4.52
CA HIS A 4 -7.30 -8.08 -4.06
C HIS A 4 -6.05 -7.20 -4.11
N ILE A 5 -5.42 -7.00 -2.97
CA ILE A 5 -4.16 -6.26 -2.88
C ILE A 5 -3.03 -7.27 -2.79
N ARG A 6 -2.10 -7.21 -3.75
CA ARG A 6 -0.90 -8.05 -3.79
C ARG A 6 0.30 -7.21 -3.40
N PHE A 7 0.98 -7.58 -2.32
CA PHE A 7 2.19 -6.93 -1.85
C PHE A 7 3.43 -7.72 -2.29
N LEU A 8 4.33 -7.05 -2.98
CA LEU A 8 5.65 -7.56 -3.39
C LEU A 8 6.75 -6.90 -2.53
N PRO A 9 7.91 -7.55 -2.33
CA PRO A 9 8.35 -8.81 -2.93
C PRO A 9 7.86 -10.09 -2.23
N ASP A 10 7.19 -9.98 -1.09
CA ASP A 10 6.81 -11.14 -0.25
C ASP A 10 5.65 -11.98 -0.82
N ASP A 11 5.05 -11.55 -1.93
CA ASP A 11 3.96 -12.20 -2.64
C ASP A 11 2.71 -12.47 -1.78
N ILE A 12 2.38 -11.52 -0.90
CA ILE A 12 1.23 -11.62 0.00
C ILE A 12 0.00 -11.02 -0.65
N VAL A 13 -1.08 -11.80 -0.75
CA VAL A 13 -2.37 -11.34 -1.29
C VAL A 13 -3.41 -11.24 -0.18
N VAL A 14 -4.08 -10.09 -0.10
CA VAL A 14 -5.14 -9.84 0.89
C VAL A 14 -6.35 -9.20 0.22
N ALA A 15 -7.56 -9.65 0.57
CA ALA A 15 -8.79 -8.98 0.16
C ALA A 15 -9.01 -7.72 1.01
N ALA A 16 -9.30 -6.61 0.37
CA ALA A 16 -9.59 -5.32 1.00
C ALA A 16 -10.85 -4.69 0.42
N GLU A 17 -11.50 -3.82 1.20
CA GLU A 17 -12.67 -3.10 0.72
C GLU A 17 -12.29 -1.78 0.05
N VAL A 18 -13.02 -1.39 -0.99
CA VAL A 18 -12.88 -0.06 -1.58
C VAL A 18 -13.06 1.02 -0.50
N GLY A 19 -12.11 1.93 -0.41
CA GLY A 19 -12.08 2.98 0.63
C GLY A 19 -11.29 2.61 1.90
N GLU A 20 -10.96 1.33 2.12
CA GLU A 20 -10.11 0.90 3.24
C GLU A 20 -8.71 1.55 3.13
N PRO A 21 -8.11 2.08 4.21
CA PRO A 21 -6.77 2.67 4.16
C PRO A 21 -5.70 1.63 3.83
N LEU A 22 -4.81 1.91 2.87
CA LEU A 22 -3.78 0.95 2.44
C LEU A 22 -2.84 0.54 3.58
N LEU A 23 -2.50 1.47 4.48
CA LEU A 23 -1.72 1.15 5.69
C LEU A 23 -2.38 0.07 6.55
N GLN A 24 -3.70 0.14 6.72
CA GLN A 24 -4.44 -0.82 7.55
C GLN A 24 -4.50 -2.19 6.85
N VAL A 25 -4.67 -2.20 5.54
CA VAL A 25 -4.64 -3.42 4.72
C VAL A 25 -3.27 -4.11 4.83
N ALA A 26 -2.18 -3.36 4.69
CA ALA A 26 -0.81 -3.87 4.84
C ALA A 26 -0.58 -4.45 6.24
N ALA A 27 -0.96 -3.71 7.29
CA ALA A 27 -0.83 -4.16 8.68
C ALA A 27 -1.60 -5.47 8.94
N ARG A 28 -2.81 -5.60 8.40
CA ARG A 28 -3.63 -6.82 8.51
C ARG A 28 -3.05 -8.00 7.73
N ALA A 29 -2.28 -7.72 6.68
CA ALA A 29 -1.50 -8.70 5.93
C ALA A 29 -0.17 -9.08 6.63
N GLY A 30 0.13 -8.49 7.80
CA GLY A 30 1.38 -8.72 8.52
C GLY A 30 2.57 -7.91 8.01
N LEU A 31 2.32 -6.95 7.12
CA LEU A 31 3.34 -6.08 6.53
C LEU A 31 3.37 -4.73 7.25
N SER A 32 4.57 -4.22 7.50
CA SER A 32 4.78 -2.92 8.13
C SER A 32 5.36 -1.95 7.12
N ILE A 33 4.57 -0.95 6.71
CA ILE A 33 5.06 0.17 5.90
C ILE A 33 5.59 1.24 6.85
N PRO A 34 6.83 1.74 6.66
CA PRO A 34 7.36 2.82 7.48
C PRO A 34 6.44 4.04 7.46
N THR A 35 6.29 4.70 8.59
CA THR A 35 5.46 5.91 8.70
C THR A 35 6.19 6.97 9.51
N GLY A 36 5.89 8.24 9.22
CA GLY A 36 6.44 9.39 9.95
C GLY A 36 5.37 10.46 10.17
N CYS A 37 5.00 11.20 9.12
CA CYS A 37 4.08 12.33 9.23
C CYS A 37 2.59 11.97 9.21
N LEU A 38 2.21 10.82 8.61
CA LEU A 38 0.81 10.44 8.32
C LEU A 38 -0.01 11.48 7.53
N MET A 39 0.67 12.39 6.84
CA MET A 39 0.08 13.49 6.06
C MET A 39 0.58 13.49 4.61
N GLY A 40 1.34 12.46 4.20
CA GLY A 40 1.92 12.34 2.85
C GLY A 40 3.07 13.31 2.54
N SER A 41 3.59 14.05 3.53
CA SER A 41 4.66 15.04 3.32
C SER A 41 6.07 14.50 3.51
N CYS A 42 6.25 13.46 4.34
CA CYS A 42 7.56 12.90 4.65
C CYS A 42 7.98 11.78 3.70
N HIS A 43 7.06 11.25 2.87
CA HIS A 43 7.28 10.12 1.96
C HIS A 43 7.71 8.78 2.60
N ALA A 44 7.74 8.68 3.94
CA ALA A 44 8.02 7.43 4.69
C ALA A 44 7.14 6.26 4.28
N CYS A 45 5.90 6.58 3.93
CA CYS A 45 4.87 5.63 3.60
C CYS A 45 4.76 5.36 2.07
N GLU A 46 5.76 5.78 1.29
CA GLU A 46 5.74 5.67 -0.16
C GLU A 46 5.83 4.20 -0.61
N VAL A 47 4.98 3.85 -1.57
CA VAL A 47 4.96 2.53 -2.22
C VAL A 47 4.71 2.73 -3.71
N GLU A 48 5.17 1.78 -4.52
CA GLU A 48 5.01 1.85 -5.97
C GLU A 48 3.88 0.91 -6.44
N LEU A 49 3.02 1.41 -7.32
CA LEU A 49 1.98 0.60 -7.97
C LEU A 49 2.54 -0.11 -9.21
N GLU A 50 1.82 -1.12 -9.71
CA GLU A 50 2.22 -1.87 -10.91
C GLU A 50 2.49 -1.00 -12.15
N ASP A 51 1.80 0.13 -12.27
CA ASP A 51 1.96 1.07 -13.39
C ASP A 51 3.14 2.05 -13.22
N GLY A 52 3.99 1.83 -12.20
CA GLY A 52 5.16 2.64 -11.91
C GLY A 52 4.86 3.95 -11.19
N ARG A 53 3.61 4.19 -10.77
CA ARG A 53 3.27 5.36 -9.97
C ARG A 53 3.60 5.12 -8.49
N ALA A 54 4.35 6.05 -7.90
CA ALA A 54 4.54 6.11 -6.46
C ALA A 54 3.37 6.83 -5.78
N ILE A 55 2.90 6.26 -4.66
CA ILE A 55 1.84 6.83 -3.83
C ILE A 55 2.23 6.81 -2.36
N CYS A 56 1.69 7.76 -1.58
CA CYS A 56 1.78 7.73 -0.13
C CYS A 56 0.66 6.84 0.45
N SER A 57 1.00 5.63 0.89
CA SER A 57 0.03 4.68 1.47
C SER A 57 -0.71 5.21 2.69
N CYS A 58 -0.10 6.14 3.42
CA CYS A 58 -0.66 6.78 4.61
C CYS A 58 -1.84 7.71 4.35
N ILE A 59 -2.04 8.16 3.12
CA ILE A 59 -3.16 9.02 2.72
C ILE A 59 -3.96 8.44 1.55
N THR A 60 -3.67 7.19 1.18
CA THR A 60 -4.30 6.52 0.04
C THR A 60 -5.16 5.36 0.53
N SER A 61 -6.40 5.33 0.05
CA SER A 61 -7.33 4.22 0.25
C SER A 61 -7.36 3.30 -0.96
N VAL A 62 -7.85 2.08 -0.76
CA VAL A 62 -8.10 1.11 -1.83
C VAL A 62 -9.02 1.73 -2.90
N PRO A 63 -8.58 1.79 -4.17
CA PRO A 63 -9.33 2.42 -5.24
C PRO A 63 -10.52 1.55 -5.68
N ALA A 64 -11.56 2.20 -6.21
CA ALA A 64 -12.67 1.52 -6.87
C ALA A 64 -12.32 1.17 -8.32
N GLY A 65 -13.06 0.24 -8.91
CA GLY A 65 -13.05 0.01 -10.37
C GLY A 65 -12.00 -0.97 -10.89
N GLN A 66 -11.20 -1.58 -10.00
CA GLN A 66 -10.25 -2.62 -10.36
C GLN A 66 -10.40 -3.83 -9.42
N PRO A 67 -10.36 -5.08 -9.93
CA PRO A 67 -10.48 -6.27 -9.10
C PRO A 67 -9.20 -6.61 -8.33
N GLU A 68 -8.06 -6.07 -8.77
CA GLU A 68 -6.73 -6.34 -8.24
C GLU A 68 -5.88 -5.05 -8.25
N LEU A 69 -4.97 -4.93 -7.27
CA LEU A 69 -3.97 -3.88 -7.18
C LEU A 69 -2.65 -4.49 -6.68
N THR A 70 -1.58 -4.36 -7.45
CA THR A 70 -0.24 -4.75 -7.04
C THR A 70 0.51 -3.56 -6.44
N ILE A 71 1.11 -3.75 -5.27
CA ILE A 71 1.90 -2.77 -4.53
C ILE A 71 3.30 -3.35 -4.29
N ASN A 72 4.31 -2.67 -4.81
CA ASN A 72 5.71 -2.95 -4.53
C ASN A 72 6.13 -2.18 -3.28
N LEU A 73 6.47 -2.94 -2.24
CA LEU A 73 7.07 -2.40 -1.02
C LEU A 73 8.57 -2.25 -1.26
N PHE A 74 9.02 -1.03 -1.49
CA PHE A 74 10.43 -0.69 -1.47
C PHE A 74 10.74 0.01 -0.16
N VAL A 75 11.56 -0.62 0.68
CA VAL A 75 12.12 0.02 1.88
C VAL A 75 13.56 0.35 1.57
N ASP A 76 13.86 1.64 1.40
CA ASP A 76 15.25 2.07 1.29
C ASP A 76 15.95 1.79 2.63
N PRO A 77 17.00 0.96 2.66
CA PRO A 77 17.69 0.61 3.91
C PRO A 77 18.46 1.78 4.52
N THR A 78 18.57 2.92 3.83
CA THR A 78 19.19 4.14 4.34
C THR A 78 18.24 5.02 5.15
N TRP A 79 16.98 4.62 5.31
CA TRP A 79 15.99 5.32 6.13
C TRP A 79 15.71 4.68 7.49
#